data_AF-A0A950QER3-F1
#
_entry.id   AF-A0A950QER3-F1
#
_cell.length_a   1.000
_cell.length_b   1.000
_cell.length_c   1.000
_cell.angle_alpha   90.00
_cell.angle_beta   90.00
_cell.angle_gamma   90.00
#
_symmetry.space_group_name_H-M   'P 1'
#
loop_
_entity.id
_entity.type
_entity.pdbx_description
1 polymer ?
#
loop_
_entity_poly.entity_id
_entity_poly.type
_entity_poly.pdbx_seq_one_letter_code
_entity_poly.pdbx_strand_id
1 'polypeptide(L)'
;MKPLLRPAAAALFLMTAAFLIAPGVTLADADNAAASPNSTSLGLQPIAPPFPAATPAPGESRLIGRLDGSFQAVPTARGRVKTFRIVERPAPWTLKPGLTVMANTYNGIVPGPVIAVRQGDTVVLDYVNDGHVPDSIHLHGIHDIPVDMDGVGGISQRLVPPDGHFIYRFVADQPGTFIYHTHDNEAMLDSGLYGAIVVQPSTPTAPERNLAHDFLEMISSWQIQSAAENHFTLNGKEYPSTRAMEVRRGERFRIRWINISGEEFHTMHTHGHYQQIVARDAAPVDYRDVEDTVLVAPGQRIDVVVTANAKPGTWLVHCHVMDHIEDASGMPAGLVTAIHYAGTPNTLAMMYRAMAPAVPAPVRALSFGMTVLLGAIAGFTIFLGLPIARARRLSATTIAMLNALAIGILLYLVVEIARNAIAPISQGLDAWHAGGNPFPVALVVVFVVGLMLGLVGLGSAATHFARQAASHAENPIVLAAVIAIGIGAHNFGEGLAIGASAAAGATAIALALIVGFGLHNATEGFGVAAPLVGRVVPSWAQIGLAGLIAGGPTFLGTIIGYSFYSPTLSVFFLAVAVGALVFVIGELWSVLRRTGLTAPVTATMCAGFLIALATELFLDINGG
;
A
#
# COMPACT_ATOMS: atom_id res chain seq x y z
N MET A 1 -42.64 -6.29 23.39
CA MET A 1 -41.98 -6.20 22.06
C MET A 1 -42.12 -4.82 21.39
N LYS A 2 -43.29 -4.16 21.41
CA LYS A 2 -43.43 -2.75 20.95
C LYS A 2 -42.45 -1.73 21.59
N PRO A 3 -42.02 -1.83 22.87
CA PRO A 3 -41.04 -0.89 23.43
C PRO A 3 -39.57 -1.19 23.06
N LEU A 4 -39.26 -2.34 22.43
CA LEU A 4 -37.89 -2.73 22.01
C LEU A 4 -37.58 -2.38 20.55
N LEU A 5 -38.62 -2.30 19.69
CA LEU A 5 -38.47 -1.93 18.27
C LEU A 5 -38.16 -0.45 18.07
N ARG A 6 -38.63 0.43 18.97
CA ARG A 6 -38.41 1.88 18.90
C ARG A 6 -36.96 2.31 19.10
N PRO A 7 -36.19 1.79 20.09
CA PRO A 7 -34.78 2.14 20.25
C PRO A 7 -33.85 1.48 19.23
N ALA A 8 -34.15 0.25 18.75
CA ALA A 8 -33.38 -0.36 17.66
C ALA A 8 -33.60 0.38 16.33
N ALA A 9 -34.85 0.79 16.05
CA ALA A 9 -35.14 1.69 14.94
C ALA A 9 -34.52 3.07 15.16
N ALA A 10 -34.50 3.62 16.38
CA ALA A 10 -33.89 4.90 16.68
C ALA A 10 -32.35 4.88 16.64
N ALA A 11 -31.70 3.77 16.99
CA ALA A 11 -30.25 3.59 16.85
C ALA A 11 -29.87 3.47 15.38
N LEU A 12 -30.61 2.68 14.60
CA LEU A 12 -30.48 2.59 13.15
C LEU A 12 -30.78 3.93 12.46
N PHE A 13 -31.76 4.70 12.98
CA PHE A 13 -32.13 6.03 12.51
C PHE A 13 -31.13 7.11 12.93
N LEU A 14 -30.51 7.02 14.12
CA LEU A 14 -29.43 7.93 14.55
C LEU A 14 -28.15 7.68 13.77
N MET A 15 -27.83 6.42 13.46
CA MET A 15 -26.71 6.06 12.58
C MET A 15 -26.91 6.53 11.13
N THR A 16 -28.15 6.62 10.65
CA THR A 16 -28.47 7.15 9.30
C THR A 16 -28.70 8.67 9.30
N ALA A 17 -29.21 9.26 10.38
CA ALA A 17 -29.49 10.70 10.48
C ALA A 17 -28.23 11.54 10.74
N ALA A 18 -27.18 10.99 11.37
CA ALA A 18 -25.87 11.65 11.44
C ALA A 18 -25.25 11.93 10.05
N PHE A 19 -25.75 11.25 9.01
CA PHE A 19 -25.32 11.40 7.62
C PHE A 19 -26.08 12.49 6.84
N LEU A 20 -27.30 12.84 7.24
CA LEU A 20 -28.14 13.83 6.53
C LEU A 20 -27.77 15.29 6.83
N ILE A 21 -26.74 15.54 7.64
CA ILE A 21 -26.31 16.89 8.06
C ILE A 21 -25.08 17.37 7.26
N ALA A 22 -24.51 16.53 6.38
CA ALA A 22 -23.52 16.99 5.40
C ALA A 22 -24.26 17.56 4.16
N PRO A 23 -24.17 18.87 3.85
CA PRO A 23 -24.84 19.41 2.68
C PRO A 23 -24.06 19.01 1.42
N GLY A 24 -24.69 18.27 0.49
CA GLY A 24 -24.23 18.27 -0.91
C GLY A 24 -24.29 16.99 -1.76
N VAL A 25 -24.86 15.86 -1.33
CA VAL A 25 -24.87 14.65 -2.18
C VAL A 25 -26.25 14.39 -2.77
N THR A 26 -26.45 14.80 -4.02
CA THR A 26 -27.55 14.31 -4.88
C THR A 26 -27.16 12.99 -5.53
N LEU A 27 -28.08 12.01 -5.52
CA LEU A 27 -27.93 10.63 -6.03
C LEU A 27 -27.92 10.52 -7.58
N ALA A 28 -27.28 11.44 -8.29
CA ALA A 28 -27.18 11.38 -9.74
C ALA A 28 -25.77 11.77 -10.22
N ASP A 29 -25.25 10.96 -11.16
CA ASP A 29 -24.05 11.16 -11.98
C ASP A 29 -22.68 10.96 -11.29
N ALA A 30 -22.34 9.69 -11.03
CA ALA A 30 -20.99 9.26 -10.68
C ALA A 30 -20.05 9.02 -11.89
N ASP A 31 -20.53 9.23 -13.12
CA ASP A 31 -19.75 8.94 -14.34
C ASP A 31 -18.95 10.15 -14.88
N ASN A 32 -19.10 11.36 -14.33
CA ASN A 32 -18.48 12.56 -14.92
C ASN A 32 -18.02 13.63 -13.91
N ALA A 33 -17.29 13.25 -12.86
CA ALA A 33 -16.60 14.22 -12.01
C ALA A 33 -15.08 14.12 -12.23
N ALA A 34 -14.54 15.05 -13.02
CA ALA A 34 -13.12 15.35 -13.04
C ALA A 34 -12.68 15.77 -11.62
N ALA A 35 -11.97 14.89 -10.92
CA ALA A 35 -11.47 15.16 -9.59
C ALA A 35 -10.30 16.16 -9.67
N SER A 36 -10.36 17.18 -8.80
CA SER A 36 -9.25 18.11 -8.54
C SER A 36 -8.04 17.38 -7.93
N PRO A 37 -6.78 17.78 -8.19
CA PRO A 37 -5.58 16.97 -7.96
C PRO A 37 -5.08 16.94 -6.49
N ASN A 38 -5.89 17.35 -5.51
CA ASN A 38 -5.40 17.52 -4.15
C ASN A 38 -5.45 16.21 -3.36
N SER A 39 -4.34 15.47 -3.45
CA SER A 39 -3.67 14.70 -2.39
C SER A 39 -4.58 13.91 -1.43
N THR A 40 -4.89 12.66 -1.80
CA THR A 40 -5.01 11.57 -0.83
C THR A 40 -3.65 10.88 -0.72
N SER A 41 -3.24 10.51 0.49
CA SER A 41 -1.97 9.86 0.84
C SER A 41 -1.81 8.42 0.31
N LEU A 42 -2.43 8.11 -0.83
CA LEU A 42 -2.60 6.76 -1.33
C LEU A 42 -1.64 6.43 -2.50
N GLY A 43 -0.78 7.36 -2.94
CA GLY A 43 0.12 7.17 -4.08
C GLY A 43 -0.44 7.73 -5.40
N LEU A 44 0.30 7.63 -6.50
CA LEU A 44 -0.10 8.09 -7.84
C LEU A 44 -1.28 7.30 -8.38
N GLN A 45 -2.23 7.97 -9.05
CA GLN A 45 -3.34 7.29 -9.71
C GLN A 45 -3.04 6.98 -11.18
N PRO A 46 -3.44 5.79 -11.68
CA PRO A 46 -3.46 5.53 -13.10
C PRO A 46 -4.36 6.54 -13.84
N ILE A 47 -3.89 7.04 -14.97
CA ILE A 47 -4.64 7.95 -15.83
C ILE A 47 -5.16 7.22 -17.07
N ALA A 48 -6.27 7.67 -17.67
CA ALA A 48 -6.88 7.07 -18.88
C ALA A 48 -6.63 7.90 -20.17
N PRO A 49 -6.25 7.28 -21.31
CA PRO A 49 -5.85 7.99 -22.53
C PRO A 49 -7.01 8.82 -23.14
N PRO A 50 -6.71 9.87 -23.94
CA PRO A 50 -5.41 10.24 -24.51
C PRO A 50 -4.60 11.19 -23.63
N PHE A 51 -3.27 11.12 -23.74
CA PHE A 51 -2.35 12.05 -23.07
C PHE A 51 -1.41 12.69 -24.08
N PRO A 52 -0.94 13.93 -23.84
CA PRO A 52 0.15 14.52 -24.62
C PRO A 52 1.42 13.66 -24.46
N ALA A 53 2.18 13.48 -25.53
CA ALA A 53 3.44 12.76 -25.45
C ALA A 53 4.43 13.52 -24.55
N ALA A 54 5.00 12.82 -23.57
CA ALA A 54 6.18 13.22 -22.83
C ALA A 54 7.31 13.61 -23.81
N THR A 55 7.49 14.89 -24.04
CA THR A 55 8.51 15.45 -24.94
C THR A 55 9.18 16.64 -24.28
N PRO A 56 10.49 16.84 -24.48
CA PRO A 56 11.17 18.02 -23.96
C PRO A 56 10.51 19.31 -24.46
N ALA A 57 10.28 20.26 -23.56
CA ALA A 57 9.70 21.55 -23.90
C ALA A 57 10.72 22.44 -24.65
N PRO A 58 10.26 23.43 -25.43
CA PRO A 58 11.14 24.38 -26.10
C PRO A 58 12.10 25.07 -25.10
N GLY A 59 13.39 25.07 -25.41
CA GLY A 59 14.44 25.67 -24.57
C GLY A 59 15.12 24.70 -23.59
N GLU A 60 14.52 23.54 -23.33
CA GLU A 60 15.16 22.46 -22.56
C GLU A 60 16.38 21.88 -23.29
N SER A 61 17.26 21.20 -22.53
CA SER A 61 18.39 20.48 -23.13
C SER A 61 17.90 19.46 -24.15
N ARG A 62 18.49 19.47 -25.35
CA ARG A 62 18.23 18.43 -26.36
C ARG A 62 18.65 17.07 -25.81
N LEU A 63 17.80 16.06 -26.02
CA LEU A 63 18.01 14.70 -25.53
C LEU A 63 18.46 13.75 -26.65
N ILE A 64 19.36 12.82 -26.31
CA ILE A 64 19.79 11.71 -27.17
C ILE A 64 19.46 10.40 -26.47
N GLY A 65 18.65 9.55 -27.10
CA GLY A 65 18.33 8.22 -26.58
C GLY A 65 19.56 7.30 -26.54
N ARG A 66 19.65 6.48 -25.50
CA ARG A 66 20.72 5.51 -25.25
C ARG A 66 20.20 4.08 -25.45
N LEU A 67 21.12 3.11 -25.48
CA LEU A 67 20.79 1.70 -25.73
C LEU A 67 19.97 1.09 -24.57
N ASP A 68 20.26 1.51 -23.34
CA ASP A 68 19.53 1.15 -22.11
C ASP A 68 18.14 1.80 -21.99
N GLY A 69 17.77 2.70 -22.91
CA GLY A 69 16.50 3.43 -22.85
C GLY A 69 16.52 4.73 -22.07
N SER A 70 17.63 5.04 -21.41
CA SER A 70 17.84 6.37 -20.83
C SER A 70 18.02 7.44 -21.91
N PHE A 71 17.92 8.71 -21.51
CA PHE A 71 18.14 9.86 -22.38
C PHE A 71 19.27 10.71 -21.85
N GLN A 72 20.28 10.96 -22.67
CA GLN A 72 21.41 11.82 -22.32
C GLN A 72 21.15 13.27 -22.75
N ALA A 73 21.40 14.22 -21.86
CA ALA A 73 21.34 15.64 -22.19
C ALA A 73 22.54 16.07 -23.03
N VAL A 74 22.29 16.89 -24.05
CA VAL A 74 23.33 17.55 -24.84
C VAL A 74 23.60 18.93 -24.25
N PRO A 75 24.81 19.22 -23.76
CA PRO A 75 25.11 20.53 -23.18
C PRO A 75 25.27 21.61 -24.24
N THR A 76 24.94 22.84 -23.88
CA THR A 76 25.53 24.02 -24.52
C THR A 76 26.96 24.17 -23.99
N ALA A 77 27.96 23.92 -24.84
CA ALA A 77 29.37 23.92 -24.44
C ALA A 77 30.06 25.25 -24.76
N ARG A 78 30.76 25.81 -23.77
CA ARG A 78 31.70 26.93 -23.94
C ARG A 78 33.04 26.57 -23.31
N GLY A 79 33.94 26.01 -24.13
CA GLY A 79 35.18 25.41 -23.62
C GLY A 79 34.89 24.22 -22.69
N ARG A 80 35.42 24.29 -21.46
CA ARG A 80 35.18 23.31 -20.39
C ARG A 80 33.85 23.53 -19.65
N VAL A 81 33.15 24.63 -19.88
CA VAL A 81 31.84 24.87 -19.28
C VAL A 81 30.77 24.13 -20.07
N LYS A 82 30.01 23.27 -19.41
CA LYS A 82 28.89 22.49 -19.96
C LYS A 82 27.61 22.92 -19.26
N THR A 83 26.73 23.61 -19.99
CA THR A 83 25.44 24.08 -19.47
C THR A 83 24.31 23.17 -19.91
N PHE A 84 23.51 22.71 -18.95
CA PHE A 84 22.34 21.88 -19.14
C PHE A 84 21.14 22.60 -18.53
N ARG A 85 20.06 22.77 -19.31
CA ARG A 85 18.77 23.24 -18.79
C ARG A 85 17.93 22.04 -18.37
N ILE A 86 17.53 22.05 -17.09
CA ILE A 86 16.75 21.01 -16.43
C ILE A 86 15.46 21.64 -15.91
N VAL A 87 14.32 21.11 -16.34
CA VAL A 87 12.99 21.67 -16.05
C VAL A 87 12.19 20.61 -15.33
N GLU A 88 11.85 20.85 -14.07
CA GLU A 88 10.89 20.02 -13.35
C GLU A 88 9.48 20.33 -13.80
N ARG A 89 8.72 19.30 -14.18
CA ARG A 89 7.28 19.42 -14.46
C ARG A 89 6.58 18.06 -14.41
N PRO A 90 5.27 18.03 -14.10
CA PRO A 90 4.48 16.82 -14.26
C PRO A 90 4.37 16.39 -15.73
N ALA A 91 4.48 15.09 -16.00
CA ALA A 91 4.27 14.54 -17.33
C ALA A 91 3.63 13.14 -17.28
N PRO A 92 2.77 12.78 -18.24
CA PRO A 92 2.24 11.43 -18.33
C PRO A 92 3.37 10.44 -18.66
N TRP A 93 3.53 9.42 -17.82
CA TRP A 93 4.58 8.41 -17.96
C TRP A 93 3.99 6.99 -17.90
N THR A 94 4.22 6.22 -18.95
CA THR A 94 3.77 4.83 -19.06
C THR A 94 4.84 3.88 -18.52
N LEU A 95 4.60 3.22 -17.39
CA LEU A 95 5.55 2.26 -16.80
C LEU A 95 5.55 0.94 -17.57
N LYS A 96 4.35 0.42 -17.86
CA LYS A 96 4.08 -0.81 -18.64
C LYS A 96 2.79 -0.68 -19.45
N PRO A 97 2.50 -1.60 -20.40
CA PRO A 97 1.27 -1.54 -21.17
C PRO A 97 0.05 -1.54 -20.24
N GLY A 98 -0.86 -0.58 -20.43
CA GLY A 98 -2.05 -0.44 -19.59
C GLY A 98 -1.86 0.36 -18.29
N LEU A 99 -0.64 0.74 -17.93
CA LEU A 99 -0.35 1.53 -16.73
C LEU A 99 0.40 2.81 -17.06
N THR A 100 -0.31 3.94 -16.98
CA THR A 100 0.26 5.29 -17.13
C THR A 100 -0.13 6.13 -15.93
N VAL A 101 0.81 6.92 -15.40
CA VAL A 101 0.60 7.83 -14.27
C VAL A 101 1.05 9.24 -14.64
N MET A 102 0.63 10.25 -13.87
CA MET A 102 1.25 11.58 -13.92
C MET A 102 2.51 11.55 -13.05
N ALA A 103 3.66 11.33 -13.67
CA ALA A 103 4.96 11.35 -13.01
C ALA A 103 5.41 12.79 -12.76
N ASN A 104 6.20 13.02 -11.72
CA ASN A 104 6.99 14.25 -11.60
C ASN A 104 8.31 14.01 -12.33
N THR A 105 8.65 14.87 -13.28
CA THR A 105 9.73 14.59 -14.23
C THR A 105 10.71 15.73 -14.37
N TYR A 106 11.95 15.42 -14.70
CA TYR A 106 12.88 16.38 -15.28
C TYR A 106 12.82 16.28 -16.81
N ASN A 107 12.57 17.40 -17.49
CA ASN A 107 12.44 17.53 -18.94
C ASN A 107 11.35 16.63 -19.55
N GLY A 108 10.30 16.33 -18.80
CA GLY A 108 9.18 15.53 -19.28
C GLY A 108 9.45 14.03 -19.34
N ILE A 109 10.57 13.53 -18.80
CA ILE A 109 10.97 12.11 -18.91
C ILE A 109 11.40 11.51 -17.56
N VAL A 110 11.35 10.18 -17.48
CA VAL A 110 11.85 9.42 -16.32
C VAL A 110 12.78 8.29 -16.79
N PRO A 111 13.98 8.12 -16.21
CA PRO A 111 14.64 9.07 -15.32
C PRO A 111 14.86 10.41 -16.03
N GLY A 112 15.14 11.44 -15.25
CA GLY A 112 15.62 12.72 -15.76
C GLY A 112 16.85 12.56 -16.65
N PRO A 113 17.17 13.54 -17.50
CA PRO A 113 18.27 13.45 -18.44
C PRO A 113 19.60 13.09 -17.79
N VAL A 114 20.32 12.12 -18.35
CA VAL A 114 21.67 11.76 -17.92
C VAL A 114 22.63 12.90 -18.26
N ILE A 115 23.28 13.46 -17.23
CA ILE A 115 24.32 14.48 -17.36
C ILE A 115 25.66 13.77 -17.51
N ALA A 116 26.17 13.64 -18.73
CA ALA A 116 27.47 13.01 -18.97
C ALA A 116 28.53 14.06 -19.33
N VAL A 117 29.59 14.14 -18.53
CA VAL A 117 30.71 15.09 -18.68
C VAL A 117 32.05 14.39 -18.50
N ARG A 118 33.15 15.09 -18.79
CA ARG A 118 34.50 14.59 -18.51
C ARG A 118 35.04 15.21 -17.23
N GLN A 119 35.91 14.48 -16.56
CA GLN A 119 36.61 14.95 -15.38
C GLN A 119 37.29 16.31 -15.65
N GLY A 120 37.07 17.29 -14.78
CA GLY A 120 37.57 18.66 -14.90
C GLY A 120 36.73 19.59 -15.78
N ASP A 121 35.61 19.14 -16.36
CA ASP A 121 34.61 20.03 -16.92
C ASP A 121 33.90 20.82 -15.80
N THR A 122 33.48 22.05 -16.08
CA THR A 122 32.60 22.82 -15.19
C THR A 122 31.15 22.55 -15.61
N VAL A 123 30.36 21.96 -14.72
CA VAL A 123 28.94 21.70 -14.93
C VAL A 123 28.14 22.91 -14.48
N VAL A 124 27.17 23.31 -15.30
CA VAL A 124 26.15 24.32 -14.96
C VAL A 124 24.78 23.69 -15.20
N LEU A 125 24.02 23.41 -14.15
CA LEU A 125 22.63 23.01 -14.25
C LEU A 125 21.75 24.23 -14.04
N ASP A 126 21.11 24.68 -15.12
CA ASP A 126 20.11 25.74 -15.13
C ASP A 126 18.75 25.10 -14.84
N TYR A 127 18.42 25.02 -13.55
CA TYR A 127 17.21 24.39 -13.04
C TYR A 127 16.04 25.37 -13.04
N VAL A 128 14.90 24.92 -13.54
CA VAL A 128 13.63 25.64 -13.54
C VAL A 128 12.57 24.76 -12.91
N ASN A 129 11.85 25.30 -11.94
CA ASN A 129 10.70 24.64 -11.34
C ASN A 129 9.42 25.08 -12.08
N ASP A 130 8.96 24.27 -13.04
CA ASP A 130 7.67 24.39 -13.73
C ASP A 130 6.62 23.45 -13.08
N GLY A 131 6.84 23.12 -11.80
CA GLY A 131 5.95 22.35 -10.94
C GLY A 131 4.96 23.24 -10.17
N HIS A 132 4.30 22.65 -9.18
CA HIS A 132 3.28 23.33 -8.37
C HIS A 132 3.68 23.56 -6.91
N VAL A 133 4.82 23.02 -6.49
CA VAL A 133 5.35 23.18 -5.13
C VAL A 133 6.80 23.65 -5.19
N PRO A 134 7.29 24.37 -4.16
CA PRO A 134 8.71 24.69 -4.08
C PRO A 134 9.57 23.43 -3.94
N ASP A 135 10.69 23.36 -4.66
CA ASP A 135 11.60 22.20 -4.64
C ASP A 135 13.07 22.62 -4.88
N SER A 136 14.01 21.69 -4.73
CA SER A 136 15.42 21.86 -5.06
C SER A 136 16.06 20.55 -5.56
N ILE A 137 17.17 20.64 -6.30
CA ILE A 137 17.93 19.48 -6.77
C ILE A 137 19.15 19.26 -5.87
N HIS A 138 19.21 18.13 -5.16
CA HIS A 138 20.41 17.68 -4.48
C HIS A 138 21.37 16.95 -5.41
N LEU A 139 22.67 17.25 -5.27
CA LEU A 139 23.76 16.65 -6.06
C LEU A 139 24.41 15.48 -5.29
N HIS A 140 23.72 14.36 -5.24
CA HIS A 140 24.10 13.20 -4.44
C HIS A 140 25.48 12.62 -4.82
N GLY A 141 26.41 12.70 -3.86
CA GLY A 141 27.75 12.13 -3.94
C GLY A 141 28.80 13.02 -4.59
N ILE A 142 28.45 14.25 -5.00
CA ILE A 142 29.44 15.24 -5.47
C ILE A 142 29.96 16.02 -4.25
N HIS A 143 31.18 15.75 -3.81
CA HIS A 143 31.68 16.32 -2.55
C HIS A 143 32.37 17.68 -2.67
N ASP A 144 33.09 17.94 -3.77
CA ASP A 144 33.87 19.18 -3.93
C ASP A 144 33.03 20.27 -4.61
N ILE A 145 31.97 20.68 -3.91
CA ILE A 145 31.05 21.75 -4.35
C ILE A 145 30.92 22.82 -3.26
N PRO A 146 30.68 24.08 -3.64
CA PRO A 146 30.24 25.09 -2.67
C PRO A 146 28.97 24.61 -1.96
N VAL A 147 28.88 24.85 -0.64
CA VAL A 147 27.75 24.38 0.16
C VAL A 147 26.41 24.88 -0.37
N ASP A 148 26.37 26.09 -0.92
CA ASP A 148 25.16 26.69 -1.51
C ASP A 148 24.74 26.06 -2.86
N MET A 149 25.50 25.09 -3.36
CA MET A 149 25.19 24.28 -4.54
C MET A 149 24.79 22.84 -4.20
N ASP A 150 24.73 22.49 -2.91
CA ASP A 150 24.43 21.13 -2.44
C ASP A 150 22.97 20.73 -2.66
N GLY A 151 22.03 21.68 -2.60
CA GLY A 151 20.63 21.41 -2.96
C GLY A 151 19.76 20.83 -1.88
N VAL A 152 19.95 21.26 -0.63
CA VAL A 152 19.11 20.88 0.52
C VAL A 152 18.31 22.10 0.96
N GLY A 153 16.99 22.05 0.76
CA GLY A 153 16.07 23.13 1.08
C GLY A 153 16.12 23.54 2.55
N GLY A 154 16.21 24.84 2.80
CA GLY A 154 16.26 25.42 4.15
C GLY A 154 17.59 25.26 4.88
N ILE A 155 18.54 24.45 4.36
CA ILE A 155 19.87 24.25 4.93
C ILE A 155 20.93 24.91 4.06
N SER A 156 21.20 24.37 2.87
CA SER A 156 22.24 24.88 1.96
C SER A 156 21.70 25.97 1.03
N GLN A 157 20.42 25.90 0.67
CA GLN A 157 19.77 26.92 -0.14
C GLN A 157 18.29 27.10 0.22
N ARG A 158 17.66 28.16 -0.32
CA ARG A 158 16.20 28.24 -0.32
C ARG A 158 15.63 27.34 -1.41
N LEU A 159 14.46 26.77 -1.13
CA LEU A 159 13.64 26.09 -2.14
C LEU A 159 13.36 27.05 -3.30
N VAL A 160 13.41 26.53 -4.50
CA VAL A 160 13.07 27.23 -5.73
C VAL A 160 11.55 27.22 -5.82
N PRO A 161 10.87 28.37 -5.74
CA PRO A 161 9.41 28.42 -5.84
C PRO A 161 8.95 27.97 -7.25
N PRO A 162 7.65 27.64 -7.42
CA PRO A 162 7.06 27.48 -8.74
C PRO A 162 7.36 28.69 -9.65
N ASP A 163 7.61 28.42 -10.93
CA ASP A 163 8.13 29.35 -11.95
C ASP A 163 9.51 29.95 -11.63
N GLY A 164 10.15 29.49 -10.55
CA GLY A 164 11.47 29.90 -10.12
C GLY A 164 12.59 29.24 -10.92
N HIS A 165 13.80 29.77 -10.73
CA HIS A 165 15.00 29.21 -11.33
C HIS A 165 16.16 29.24 -10.34
N PHE A 166 17.08 28.29 -10.48
CA PHE A 166 18.33 28.24 -9.74
C PHE A 166 19.46 27.67 -10.60
N ILE A 167 20.69 28.14 -10.37
CA ILE A 167 21.85 27.71 -11.14
C ILE A 167 22.79 26.93 -10.21
N TYR A 168 22.86 25.62 -10.41
CA TYR A 168 23.88 24.78 -9.80
C TYR A 168 25.16 24.87 -10.63
N ARG A 169 26.30 25.12 -9.98
CA ARG A 169 27.59 25.21 -10.66
C ARG A 169 28.71 24.58 -9.86
N PHE A 170 29.38 23.60 -10.46
CA PHE A 170 30.51 22.91 -9.84
C PHE A 170 31.52 22.42 -10.87
N VAL A 171 32.72 22.04 -10.41
CA VAL A 171 33.72 21.36 -11.25
C VAL A 171 33.57 19.86 -11.03
N ALA A 172 33.44 19.10 -12.11
CA ALA A 172 33.31 17.65 -12.07
C ALA A 172 34.69 16.99 -11.90
N ASP A 173 35.33 17.16 -10.74
CA ASP A 173 36.68 16.66 -10.49
C ASP A 173 36.72 15.20 -10.02
N GLN A 174 35.63 14.72 -9.41
CA GLN A 174 35.46 13.33 -9.00
C GLN A 174 34.88 12.49 -10.16
N PRO A 175 35.63 11.52 -10.72
CA PRO A 175 35.09 10.62 -11.73
C PRO A 175 34.17 9.57 -11.10
N GLY A 176 33.14 9.14 -11.82
CA GLY A 176 32.25 8.05 -11.39
C GLY A 176 30.77 8.27 -11.70
N THR A 177 29.92 7.55 -10.96
CA THR A 177 28.45 7.54 -11.08
C THR A 177 27.81 8.24 -9.89
N PHE A 178 26.99 9.25 -10.17
CA PHE A 178 26.30 10.08 -9.19
C PHE A 178 24.83 10.25 -9.56
N ILE A 179 24.06 10.80 -8.64
CA ILE A 179 22.61 11.02 -8.81
C ILE A 179 22.35 12.52 -8.63
N TYR A 180 21.32 13.03 -9.29
CA TYR A 180 20.67 14.26 -8.88
C TYR A 180 19.18 13.98 -8.68
N HIS A 181 18.59 14.51 -7.61
CA HIS A 181 17.21 14.22 -7.25
C HIS A 181 16.60 15.33 -6.40
N THR A 182 15.26 15.36 -6.32
CA THR A 182 14.57 16.18 -5.30
C THR A 182 15.02 15.75 -3.91
N HIS A 183 15.30 16.69 -3.02
CA HIS A 183 15.68 16.37 -1.62
C HIS A 183 14.56 16.66 -0.63
N ASP A 184 13.59 17.47 -1.03
CA ASP A 184 12.61 18.04 -0.11
C ASP A 184 11.25 17.35 -0.22
N ASN A 185 11.08 16.41 -1.16
CA ASN A 185 9.83 15.71 -1.38
C ASN A 185 10.02 14.24 -1.83
N GLU A 186 10.00 13.32 -0.87
CA GLU A 186 10.13 11.87 -1.11
C GLU A 186 9.03 11.32 -2.03
N ALA A 187 7.78 11.79 -1.87
CA ALA A 187 6.69 11.39 -2.76
C ALA A 187 6.93 11.81 -4.23
N MET A 188 7.66 12.91 -4.44
CA MET A 188 8.05 13.34 -5.78
C MET A 188 9.23 12.51 -6.33
N LEU A 189 10.16 12.11 -5.47
CA LEU A 189 11.23 11.17 -5.81
C LEU A 189 10.65 9.82 -6.27
N ASP A 190 9.73 9.24 -5.50
CA ASP A 190 8.99 7.99 -5.81
C ASP A 190 8.04 8.10 -7.02
N SER A 191 7.98 9.28 -7.63
CA SER A 191 7.17 9.55 -8.82
C SER A 191 7.98 10.01 -10.03
N GLY A 192 9.32 9.98 -9.94
CA GLY A 192 10.22 10.19 -11.09
C GLY A 192 11.19 11.36 -11.02
N LEU A 193 11.24 12.15 -9.94
CA LEU A 193 12.18 13.30 -9.80
C LEU A 193 13.60 12.88 -9.41
N TYR A 194 14.23 12.09 -10.27
CA TYR A 194 15.62 11.69 -10.16
C TYR A 194 16.26 11.55 -11.54
N GLY A 195 17.59 11.68 -11.59
CA GLY A 195 18.40 11.40 -12.77
C GLY A 195 19.85 11.14 -12.38
N ALA A 196 20.70 10.85 -13.37
CA ALA A 196 22.09 10.49 -13.12
C ALA A 196 23.09 11.52 -13.65
N ILE A 197 24.20 11.68 -12.94
CA ILE A 197 25.39 12.40 -13.39
C ILE A 197 26.52 11.37 -13.56
N VAL A 198 27.13 11.34 -14.74
CA VAL A 198 28.25 10.47 -15.05
C VAL A 198 29.46 11.33 -15.40
N VAL A 199 30.50 11.24 -14.56
CA VAL A 199 31.77 11.93 -14.79
C VAL A 199 32.79 10.92 -15.30
N GLN A 200 33.11 11.02 -16.59
CA GLN A 200 34.08 10.13 -17.22
C GLN A 200 35.50 10.49 -16.77
N PRO A 201 36.31 9.53 -16.28
CA PRO A 201 37.69 9.80 -15.90
C PRO A 201 38.50 10.26 -17.11
N SER A 202 39.44 11.19 -16.89
CA SER A 202 40.32 11.66 -17.97
C SER A 202 41.21 10.55 -18.52
N THR A 203 41.54 9.57 -17.67
CA THR A 203 42.46 8.48 -17.97
C THR A 203 41.90 7.15 -17.43
N PRO A 204 41.00 6.47 -18.16
CA PRO A 204 40.42 5.21 -17.70
C PRO A 204 41.47 4.11 -17.56
N THR A 205 41.49 3.43 -16.42
CA THR A 205 42.36 2.27 -16.16
C THR A 205 41.62 0.96 -16.34
N ALA A 206 42.33 -0.17 -16.38
CA ALA A 206 41.66 -1.47 -16.26
C ALA A 206 41.01 -1.57 -14.86
N PRO A 207 39.84 -2.22 -14.72
CA PRO A 207 39.09 -2.98 -15.73
C PRO A 207 38.19 -2.13 -16.66
N GLU A 208 38.07 -0.82 -16.47
CA GLU A 208 37.10 0.03 -17.18
C GLU A 208 37.57 0.50 -18.58
N ARG A 209 38.79 0.16 -18.98
CA ARG A 209 39.32 0.44 -20.32
C ARG A 209 38.72 -0.49 -21.39
N ASN A 210 38.47 0.05 -22.59
CA ASN A 210 38.01 -0.66 -23.79
C ASN A 210 36.65 -1.37 -23.63
N LEU A 211 35.70 -0.75 -22.93
CA LEU A 211 34.33 -1.24 -22.85
C LEU A 211 33.58 -0.95 -24.15
N ALA A 212 32.86 -1.94 -24.68
CA ALA A 212 32.01 -1.80 -25.87
C ALA A 212 30.76 -0.96 -25.56
N HIS A 213 30.20 -1.15 -24.37
CA HIS A 213 28.97 -0.50 -23.90
C HIS A 213 29.09 -0.05 -22.44
N ASP A 214 28.32 0.99 -22.11
CA ASP A 214 28.17 1.55 -20.77
C ASP A 214 26.68 1.76 -20.56
N PHE A 215 26.04 0.79 -19.91
CA PHE A 215 24.60 0.77 -19.61
C PHE A 215 24.37 1.38 -18.23
N LEU A 216 23.37 2.25 -18.15
CA LEU A 216 22.93 2.88 -16.92
C LEU A 216 21.56 2.34 -16.56
N GLU A 217 21.42 1.79 -15.35
CA GLU A 217 20.19 1.16 -14.87
C GLU A 217 19.81 1.77 -13.53
N MET A 218 18.89 2.75 -13.57
CA MET A 218 18.31 3.34 -12.37
C MET A 218 17.14 2.48 -11.89
N ILE A 219 17.29 1.95 -10.69
CA ILE A 219 16.32 1.12 -9.97
C ILE A 219 15.51 2.03 -9.06
N SER A 220 14.18 1.99 -9.17
CA SER A 220 13.29 2.77 -8.30
C SER A 220 12.04 1.97 -7.90
N SER A 221 11.48 2.31 -6.74
CA SER A 221 10.13 1.96 -6.31
C SER A 221 9.16 3.09 -6.64
N TRP A 222 7.88 2.74 -6.85
CA TRP A 222 6.82 3.68 -7.18
C TRP A 222 5.58 3.39 -6.33
N GLN A 223 5.14 4.41 -5.61
CA GLN A 223 3.89 4.37 -4.86
C GLN A 223 2.71 4.70 -5.80
N ILE A 224 2.12 3.67 -6.40
CA ILE A 224 0.96 3.80 -7.31
C ILE A 224 -0.25 3.16 -6.64
N GLN A 225 -1.40 3.83 -6.70
CA GLN A 225 -2.72 3.32 -6.29
C GLN A 225 -3.14 2.17 -7.21
N SER A 226 -2.53 1.03 -6.97
CA SER A 226 -2.68 -0.23 -7.65
C SER A 226 -2.83 -1.26 -6.55
N ALA A 227 -4.05 -1.72 -6.32
CA ALA A 227 -4.42 -2.52 -5.15
C ALA A 227 -3.82 -3.95 -5.13
N ALA A 228 -2.85 -4.24 -6.00
CA ALA A 228 -2.41 -5.60 -6.28
C ALA A 228 -0.90 -5.73 -6.54
N GLU A 229 -0.16 -4.66 -6.84
CA GLU A 229 1.21 -4.79 -7.38
C GLU A 229 2.16 -3.76 -6.78
N ASN A 230 3.34 -4.22 -6.36
CA ASN A 230 4.46 -3.33 -6.12
C ASN A 230 5.06 -2.92 -7.47
N HIS A 231 5.27 -1.62 -7.66
CA HIS A 231 5.80 -1.10 -8.92
C HIS A 231 7.27 -0.76 -8.78
N PHE A 232 8.11 -1.61 -9.36
CA PHE A 232 9.54 -1.38 -9.43
C PHE A 232 9.99 -1.21 -10.87
N THR A 233 10.89 -0.26 -11.11
CA THR A 233 11.29 0.07 -12.48
C THR A 233 12.79 0.09 -12.68
N LEU A 234 13.20 -0.32 -13.88
CA LEU A 234 14.51 -0.04 -14.46
C LEU A 234 14.34 1.09 -15.46
N ASN A 235 15.03 2.20 -15.23
CA ASN A 235 14.94 3.41 -16.06
C ASN A 235 13.47 3.84 -16.28
N GLY A 236 12.66 3.85 -15.22
CA GLY A 236 11.26 4.26 -15.27
C GLY A 236 10.33 3.28 -16.01
N LYS A 237 10.82 2.11 -16.45
CA LYS A 237 10.02 1.05 -17.07
C LYS A 237 9.93 -0.18 -16.20
N GLU A 238 8.75 -0.77 -16.19
CA GLU A 238 8.47 -2.06 -15.59
C GLU A 238 8.42 -3.12 -16.69
N TYR A 239 8.88 -4.35 -16.43
CA TYR A 239 8.72 -5.44 -17.40
C TYR A 239 7.22 -5.59 -17.77
N PRO A 240 6.87 -5.73 -19.05
CA PRO A 240 7.70 -6.06 -20.22
C PRO A 240 8.27 -4.86 -20.99
N SER A 241 8.18 -3.64 -20.47
CA SER A 241 8.63 -2.42 -21.16
C SER A 241 10.09 -2.06 -20.93
N THR A 242 10.79 -2.82 -20.08
CA THR A 242 12.24 -2.75 -19.90
C THR A 242 12.98 -3.10 -21.19
N ARG A 243 14.21 -2.60 -21.34
CA ARG A 243 15.03 -2.84 -22.52
C ARG A 243 16.17 -3.81 -22.22
N ALA A 244 16.36 -4.77 -23.12
CA ALA A 244 17.49 -5.68 -23.04
C ALA A 244 18.82 -4.96 -23.35
N MET A 245 19.87 -5.33 -22.62
CA MET A 245 21.25 -4.94 -22.87
C MET A 245 21.80 -5.74 -24.07
N GLU A 246 21.84 -5.11 -25.24
CA GLU A 246 22.33 -5.71 -26.48
C GLU A 246 23.86 -5.77 -26.53
N VAL A 247 24.42 -6.97 -26.71
CA VAL A 247 25.88 -7.21 -26.72
C VAL A 247 26.30 -8.19 -27.81
N ARG A 248 27.60 -8.24 -28.15
CA ARG A 248 28.20 -9.33 -28.93
C ARG A 248 29.10 -10.20 -28.07
N ARG A 249 29.24 -11.46 -28.48
CA ARG A 249 30.13 -12.41 -27.80
C ARG A 249 31.56 -11.89 -27.75
N GLY A 250 32.14 -11.92 -26.55
CA GLY A 250 33.49 -11.46 -26.25
C GLY A 250 33.59 -9.98 -25.90
N GLU A 251 32.52 -9.19 -26.07
CA GLU A 251 32.51 -7.80 -25.63
C GLU A 251 32.58 -7.69 -24.10
N ARG A 252 33.23 -6.64 -23.62
CA ARG A 252 33.19 -6.23 -22.23
C ARG A 252 32.33 -4.99 -22.14
N PHE A 253 31.43 -4.94 -21.17
CA PHE A 253 30.52 -3.81 -20.97
C PHE A 253 30.40 -3.49 -19.50
N ARG A 254 30.04 -2.24 -19.19
CA ARG A 254 29.71 -1.82 -17.83
C ARG A 254 28.21 -1.73 -17.65
N ILE A 255 27.75 -2.14 -16.47
CA ILE A 255 26.43 -1.80 -15.95
C ILE A 255 26.65 -0.90 -14.73
N ARG A 256 25.94 0.22 -14.70
CA ARG A 256 25.90 1.12 -13.54
C ARG A 256 24.57 0.90 -12.85
N TRP A 257 24.58 0.12 -11.78
CA TRP A 257 23.41 -0.04 -10.92
C TRP A 257 23.28 1.18 -10.03
N ILE A 258 22.15 1.86 -10.11
CA ILE A 258 21.86 3.06 -9.33
C ILE A 258 20.55 2.82 -8.60
N ASN A 259 20.57 2.65 -7.28
CA ASN A 259 19.34 2.49 -6.52
C ASN A 259 18.88 3.84 -5.98
N ILE A 260 17.75 4.32 -6.50
CA ILE A 260 17.08 5.55 -6.05
C ILE A 260 15.77 5.27 -5.33
N SER A 261 15.49 4.00 -4.99
CA SER A 261 14.34 3.63 -4.15
C SER A 261 14.54 4.20 -2.74
N GLY A 262 13.45 4.62 -2.08
CA GLY A 262 13.50 5.24 -0.76
C GLY A 262 14.05 4.30 0.32
N GLU A 263 13.53 3.08 0.40
CA GLU A 263 13.84 2.15 1.51
C GLU A 263 14.26 0.74 1.03
N GLU A 264 14.05 0.43 -0.24
CA GLU A 264 14.17 -0.93 -0.75
C GLU A 264 15.59 -1.29 -1.20
N PHE A 265 16.03 -2.48 -0.78
CA PHE A 265 17.26 -3.10 -1.23
C PHE A 265 17.00 -3.96 -2.47
N HIS A 266 17.91 -3.93 -3.44
CA HIS A 266 17.78 -4.72 -4.67
C HIS A 266 18.98 -5.62 -4.89
N THR A 267 18.74 -6.91 -5.10
CA THR A 267 19.78 -7.93 -5.34
C THR A 267 19.83 -8.25 -6.84
N MET A 268 20.56 -7.45 -7.61
CA MET A 268 20.58 -7.55 -9.07
C MET A 268 21.39 -8.76 -9.55
N HIS A 269 20.70 -9.77 -10.06
CA HIS A 269 21.25 -11.04 -10.53
C HIS A 269 21.37 -11.07 -12.07
N THR A 270 22.51 -11.52 -12.60
CA THR A 270 22.72 -11.72 -14.05
C THR A 270 22.87 -13.20 -14.39
N HIS A 271 21.95 -13.74 -15.19
CA HIS A 271 22.07 -15.12 -15.62
C HIS A 271 23.25 -15.30 -16.58
N GLY A 272 23.96 -16.42 -16.45
CA GLY A 272 25.03 -16.84 -17.38
C GLY A 272 26.31 -15.99 -17.33
N HIS A 273 26.38 -14.96 -16.48
CA HIS A 273 27.50 -14.03 -16.40
C HIS A 273 27.82 -13.70 -14.94
N TYR A 274 29.08 -13.40 -14.68
CA TYR A 274 29.48 -12.78 -13.43
C TYR A 274 29.68 -11.27 -13.62
N GLN A 275 29.39 -10.53 -12.57
CA GLN A 275 29.56 -9.11 -12.40
C GLN A 275 30.85 -8.87 -11.61
N GLN A 276 31.86 -8.28 -12.26
CA GLN A 276 33.05 -7.82 -11.55
C GLN A 276 32.77 -6.42 -11.01
N ILE A 277 32.73 -6.24 -9.69
CA ILE A 277 32.52 -4.92 -9.09
C ILE A 277 33.79 -4.08 -9.26
N VAL A 278 33.64 -2.84 -9.75
CA VAL A 278 34.78 -1.95 -10.07
C VAL A 278 34.74 -0.63 -9.32
N ALA A 279 33.55 -0.16 -8.93
CA ALA A 279 33.39 0.97 -8.03
C ALA A 279 32.11 0.86 -7.20
N ARG A 280 32.13 1.45 -6.01
CA ARG A 280 30.97 1.71 -5.16
C ARG A 280 30.92 3.19 -4.84
N ASP A 281 29.79 3.84 -5.10
CA ASP A 281 29.57 5.28 -4.87
C ASP A 281 30.69 6.16 -5.45
N ALA A 282 31.04 5.90 -6.71
CA ALA A 282 32.15 6.53 -7.45
C ALA A 282 33.56 6.23 -6.92
N ALA A 283 33.72 5.55 -5.79
CA ALA A 283 35.00 5.12 -5.27
C ALA A 283 35.42 3.77 -5.90
N PRO A 284 36.59 3.69 -6.58
CA PRO A 284 37.11 2.43 -7.09
C PRO A 284 37.34 1.41 -5.97
N VAL A 285 37.10 0.13 -6.25
CA VAL A 285 37.39 -0.95 -5.30
C VAL A 285 38.67 -1.68 -5.71
N ASP A 286 39.59 -1.89 -4.76
CA ASP A 286 40.89 -2.50 -5.02
C ASP A 286 40.84 -4.02 -5.22
N TYR A 287 39.78 -4.68 -4.71
CA TYR A 287 39.61 -6.12 -4.77
C TYR A 287 38.60 -6.52 -5.86
N ARG A 288 38.89 -7.61 -6.58
CA ARG A 288 38.05 -8.13 -7.66
C ARG A 288 36.91 -8.96 -7.07
N ASP A 289 35.93 -8.28 -6.49
CA ASP A 289 34.66 -8.92 -6.16
C ASP A 289 34.01 -9.37 -7.46
N VAL A 290 33.69 -10.66 -7.55
CA VAL A 290 33.06 -11.25 -8.73
C VAL A 290 31.87 -12.04 -8.23
N GLU A 291 30.69 -11.50 -8.48
CA GLU A 291 29.42 -12.01 -7.98
C GLU A 291 28.48 -12.25 -9.17
N ASP A 292 27.55 -13.20 -9.08
CA ASP A 292 26.44 -13.26 -10.04
C ASP A 292 25.29 -12.33 -9.63
N THR A 293 25.22 -11.97 -8.35
CA THR A 293 24.13 -11.22 -7.72
C THR A 293 24.71 -10.14 -6.84
N VAL A 294 24.43 -8.87 -7.16
CA VAL A 294 24.98 -7.70 -6.48
C VAL A 294 23.88 -7.01 -5.68
N LEU A 295 24.09 -6.84 -4.37
CA LEU A 295 23.20 -6.04 -3.51
C LEU A 295 23.45 -4.55 -3.73
N VAL A 296 22.40 -3.80 -4.02
CA VAL A 296 22.41 -2.34 -4.20
C VAL A 296 21.43 -1.72 -3.19
N ALA A 297 21.93 -1.06 -2.15
CA ALA A 297 21.11 -0.42 -1.11
C ALA A 297 20.60 0.97 -1.56
N PRO A 298 19.56 1.52 -0.90
CA PRO A 298 19.07 2.88 -1.17
C PRO A 298 20.19 3.91 -1.25
N GLY A 299 20.15 4.75 -2.29
CA GLY A 299 21.15 5.78 -2.58
C GLY A 299 22.47 5.25 -3.18
N GLN A 300 22.74 3.94 -3.17
CA GLN A 300 24.02 3.41 -3.64
C GLN A 300 24.13 3.35 -5.17
N ARG A 301 25.36 3.49 -5.65
CA ARG A 301 25.75 3.21 -7.03
C ARG A 301 26.82 2.14 -7.04
N ILE A 302 26.59 1.08 -7.80
CA ILE A 302 27.59 0.03 -7.99
C ILE A 302 27.87 -0.11 -9.48
N ASP A 303 29.10 0.19 -9.87
CA ASP A 303 29.58 -0.01 -11.23
C ASP A 303 30.19 -1.42 -11.32
N VAL A 304 29.71 -2.19 -12.29
CA VAL A 304 30.20 -3.55 -12.55
C VAL A 304 30.64 -3.69 -13.99
N VAL A 305 31.68 -4.48 -14.23
CA VAL A 305 32.13 -4.88 -15.56
C VAL A 305 31.77 -6.33 -15.80
N VAL A 306 31.07 -6.58 -16.91
CA VAL A 306 30.63 -7.90 -17.35
C VAL A 306 31.34 -8.24 -18.66
N THR A 307 31.70 -9.52 -18.82
CA THR A 307 32.26 -10.03 -20.08
C THR A 307 31.24 -10.96 -20.72
N ALA A 308 30.82 -10.67 -21.95
CA ALA A 308 29.84 -11.46 -22.72
C ALA A 308 30.44 -12.78 -23.24
N ASN A 309 30.79 -13.71 -22.34
CA ASN A 309 31.44 -14.98 -22.66
C ASN A 309 30.52 -16.21 -22.55
N ALA A 310 29.24 -16.03 -22.18
CA ALA A 310 28.25 -17.08 -22.13
C ALA A 310 27.94 -17.66 -23.54
N LYS A 311 27.16 -18.74 -23.58
CA LYS A 311 26.59 -19.22 -24.84
C LYS A 311 25.67 -18.12 -25.41
N PRO A 312 25.81 -17.72 -26.69
CA PRO A 312 24.96 -16.69 -27.27
C PRO A 312 23.48 -17.04 -27.16
N GLY A 313 22.69 -16.08 -26.67
CA GLY A 313 21.25 -16.18 -26.46
C GLY A 313 20.72 -14.95 -25.73
N THR A 314 19.53 -15.08 -25.13
CA THR A 314 18.98 -14.09 -24.20
C THR A 314 19.09 -14.63 -22.78
N TRP A 315 19.76 -13.89 -21.90
CA TRP A 315 19.95 -14.26 -20.50
C TRP A 315 19.25 -13.24 -19.61
N LEU A 316 18.39 -13.69 -18.70
CA LEU A 316 17.66 -12.78 -17.82
C LEU A 316 18.60 -12.02 -16.89
N VAL A 317 18.21 -10.79 -16.59
CA VAL A 317 18.80 -9.98 -15.52
C VAL A 317 17.64 -9.47 -14.69
N HIS A 318 17.66 -9.72 -13.38
CA HIS A 318 16.53 -9.36 -12.54
C HIS A 318 16.93 -9.16 -11.07
N CYS A 319 16.09 -8.46 -10.30
CA CYS A 319 16.21 -8.44 -8.85
C CYS A 319 15.91 -9.85 -8.29
N HIS A 320 16.65 -10.29 -7.28
CA HIS A 320 16.47 -11.60 -6.64
C HIS A 320 15.64 -11.50 -5.33
N VAL A 321 14.92 -10.40 -5.16
CA VAL A 321 13.79 -10.27 -4.21
C VAL A 321 12.52 -10.55 -5.01
N MET A 322 11.78 -11.60 -4.65
CA MET A 322 10.68 -12.12 -5.49
C MET A 322 9.58 -11.09 -5.71
N ASP A 323 9.18 -10.39 -4.64
CA ASP A 323 8.15 -9.35 -4.67
C ASP A 323 8.52 -8.16 -5.58
N HIS A 324 9.77 -8.06 -6.03
CA HIS A 324 10.24 -7.00 -6.93
C HIS A 324 10.19 -7.40 -8.42
N ILE A 325 9.84 -8.66 -8.71
CA ILE A 325 9.85 -9.23 -10.06
C ILE A 325 8.55 -9.94 -10.44
N GLU A 326 7.51 -9.86 -9.60
CA GLU A 326 6.22 -10.49 -9.82
C GLU A 326 5.08 -9.48 -9.60
N ASP A 327 4.00 -9.63 -10.36
CA ASP A 327 2.73 -8.97 -10.09
C ASP A 327 1.87 -9.76 -9.08
N ALA A 328 0.68 -9.24 -8.75
CA ALA A 328 -0.26 -9.86 -7.82
C ALA A 328 -0.65 -11.31 -8.17
N SER A 329 -0.46 -11.70 -9.43
CA SER A 329 -0.80 -13.03 -9.94
C SER A 329 0.41 -13.97 -10.00
N GLY A 330 1.58 -13.55 -9.51
CA GLY A 330 2.83 -14.29 -9.60
C GLY A 330 3.44 -14.29 -11.00
N MET A 331 3.02 -13.38 -11.89
CA MET A 331 3.55 -13.30 -13.25
C MET A 331 4.75 -12.35 -13.30
N PRO A 332 5.76 -12.60 -14.15
CA PRO A 332 6.93 -11.73 -14.23
C PRO A 332 6.56 -10.28 -14.54
N ALA A 333 7.02 -9.39 -13.68
CA ALA A 333 6.77 -7.95 -13.68
C ALA A 333 7.99 -7.22 -13.09
N GLY A 334 7.90 -5.93 -12.79
CA GLY A 334 8.94 -5.26 -12.01
C GLY A 334 10.32 -5.18 -12.68
N LEU A 335 11.35 -5.45 -11.87
CA LEU A 335 12.78 -5.36 -12.19
C LEU A 335 13.29 -6.57 -12.96
N VAL A 336 12.77 -6.76 -14.17
CA VAL A 336 13.18 -7.83 -15.09
C VAL A 336 13.64 -7.25 -16.42
N THR A 337 14.83 -7.64 -16.87
CA THR A 337 15.37 -7.35 -18.22
C THR A 337 16.23 -8.53 -18.69
N ALA A 338 17.09 -8.33 -19.70
CA ALA A 338 18.00 -9.35 -20.19
C ALA A 338 19.30 -8.79 -20.76
N ILE A 339 20.36 -9.61 -20.77
CA ILE A 339 21.51 -9.48 -21.66
C ILE A 339 21.19 -10.28 -22.93
N HIS A 340 21.12 -9.60 -24.07
CA HIS A 340 20.77 -10.21 -25.35
C HIS A 340 21.97 -10.20 -26.31
N TYR A 341 22.34 -11.38 -26.81
CA TYR A 341 23.42 -11.52 -27.79
C TYR A 341 22.88 -11.23 -29.19
N ALA A 342 23.46 -10.21 -29.81
CA ALA A 342 23.13 -9.80 -31.17
C ALA A 342 23.22 -10.97 -32.16
N GLY A 343 22.21 -11.10 -33.02
CA GLY A 343 22.11 -12.20 -33.99
C GLY A 343 21.45 -13.47 -33.44
N THR A 344 20.98 -13.47 -32.20
CA THR A 344 20.12 -14.54 -31.65
C THR A 344 18.66 -14.08 -31.53
N PRO A 345 17.68 -15.00 -31.38
CA PRO A 345 16.31 -14.60 -31.09
C PRO A 345 16.22 -13.90 -29.73
N ASN A 346 15.64 -12.70 -29.71
CA ASN A 346 15.35 -11.99 -28.46
C ASN A 346 14.14 -12.64 -27.78
N THR A 347 14.41 -13.53 -26.81
CA THR A 347 13.35 -14.29 -26.13
C THR A 347 12.71 -13.53 -24.97
N LEU A 348 13.22 -12.37 -24.57
CA LEU A 348 12.58 -11.53 -23.55
C LEU A 348 11.19 -11.09 -24.01
N ALA A 349 11.10 -10.59 -25.25
CA ALA A 349 9.82 -10.23 -25.87
C ALA A 349 8.93 -11.47 -26.16
N MET A 350 9.54 -12.64 -26.41
CA MET A 350 8.79 -13.89 -26.62
C MET A 350 8.20 -14.42 -25.31
N MET A 351 8.93 -14.30 -24.19
CA MET A 351 8.47 -14.69 -22.86
C MET A 351 7.18 -13.96 -22.52
N TYR A 352 7.17 -12.63 -22.66
CA TYR A 352 5.96 -11.84 -22.46
C TYR A 352 4.80 -12.33 -23.33
N ARG A 353 5.03 -12.55 -24.63
CA ARG A 353 3.96 -13.02 -25.55
C ARG A 353 3.47 -14.44 -25.25
N ALA A 354 4.34 -15.33 -24.78
CA ALA A 354 3.98 -16.69 -24.43
C ALA A 354 3.19 -16.77 -23.12
N MET A 355 3.47 -15.85 -22.20
CA MET A 355 2.81 -15.71 -20.90
C MET A 355 1.51 -14.88 -20.98
N ALA A 356 1.43 -13.90 -21.88
CA ALA A 356 0.28 -13.02 -22.08
C ALA A 356 -1.08 -13.74 -22.31
N PRO A 357 -1.18 -14.86 -23.05
CA PRO A 357 -2.46 -15.57 -23.22
C PRO A 357 -2.86 -16.45 -22.02
N ALA A 358 -2.00 -16.63 -21.01
CA ALA A 358 -2.31 -17.37 -19.79
C ALA A 358 -2.84 -16.48 -18.65
N VAL A 359 -2.94 -15.17 -18.87
CA VAL A 359 -3.49 -14.22 -17.89
C VAL A 359 -5.03 -14.36 -17.90
N PRO A 360 -5.68 -14.88 -16.84
CA PRO A 360 -7.09 -14.58 -16.65
C PRO A 360 -7.22 -13.06 -16.66
N ALA A 361 -8.15 -12.53 -17.46
CA ALA A 361 -8.41 -11.09 -17.53
C ALA A 361 -8.39 -10.49 -16.12
N PRO A 362 -7.87 -9.25 -15.93
CA PRO A 362 -7.78 -8.62 -14.61
C PRO A 362 -9.09 -8.87 -13.89
N VAL A 363 -9.01 -9.49 -12.70
CA VAL A 363 -10.19 -9.92 -11.95
C VAL A 363 -11.08 -8.70 -11.86
N ARG A 364 -12.18 -8.71 -12.64
CA ARG A 364 -13.03 -7.52 -12.79
C ARG A 364 -13.34 -7.03 -11.39
N ALA A 365 -13.10 -5.75 -11.15
CA ALA A 365 -13.55 -5.08 -9.94
C ALA A 365 -14.98 -5.54 -9.64
N LEU A 366 -15.22 -6.02 -8.41
CA LEU A 366 -16.55 -6.49 -8.02
C LEU A 366 -17.54 -5.38 -8.32
N SER A 367 -18.49 -5.67 -9.21
CA SER A 367 -19.59 -4.74 -9.48
C SER A 367 -20.31 -4.46 -8.17
N PHE A 368 -20.82 -3.23 -7.98
CA PHE A 368 -21.61 -2.85 -6.81
C PHE A 368 -22.62 -3.92 -6.40
N GLY A 369 -23.40 -4.46 -7.36
CA GLY A 369 -24.39 -5.50 -7.08
C GLY A 369 -23.80 -6.80 -6.54
N MET A 370 -22.64 -7.23 -7.06
CA MET A 370 -21.94 -8.41 -6.55
C MET A 370 -21.34 -8.15 -5.17
N THR A 371 -20.73 -6.99 -4.95
CA THR A 371 -20.18 -6.61 -3.64
C THR A 371 -21.27 -6.61 -2.58
N VAL A 372 -22.41 -5.97 -2.87
CA VAL A 372 -23.53 -5.88 -1.93
C VAL A 372 -24.14 -7.25 -1.65
N LEU A 373 -24.25 -8.13 -2.65
CA LEU A 373 -24.72 -9.50 -2.46
C LEU A 373 -23.76 -10.28 -1.55
N LEU A 374 -22.46 -10.18 -1.79
CA LEU A 374 -21.46 -10.91 -1.01
C LEU A 374 -21.34 -10.36 0.42
N GLY A 375 -21.42 -9.04 0.61
CA GLY A 375 -21.53 -8.42 1.95
C GLY A 375 -22.80 -8.84 2.68
N ALA A 376 -23.93 -9.00 1.98
CA ALA A 376 -25.15 -9.57 2.56
C ALA A 376 -24.96 -11.03 2.99
N ILE A 377 -24.26 -11.84 2.18
CA ILE A 377 -23.95 -13.24 2.52
C ILE A 377 -23.05 -13.28 3.76
N ALA A 378 -22.00 -12.46 3.81
CA ALA A 378 -21.09 -12.36 4.94
C ALA A 378 -21.82 -11.96 6.24
N GLY A 379 -22.75 -11.00 6.20
CA GLY A 379 -23.58 -10.67 7.36
C GLY A 379 -24.61 -11.76 7.71
N PHE A 380 -25.10 -12.51 6.72
CA PHE A 380 -26.11 -13.55 6.91
C PHE A 380 -25.58 -14.80 7.60
N THR A 381 -24.27 -15.08 7.55
CA THR A 381 -23.69 -16.25 8.21
C THR A 381 -23.90 -16.26 9.72
N ILE A 382 -24.19 -15.11 10.36
CA ILE A 382 -24.56 -15.03 11.77
C ILE A 382 -25.76 -15.91 12.16
N PHE A 383 -26.66 -16.16 11.20
CA PHE A 383 -27.81 -17.04 11.39
C PHE A 383 -27.42 -18.52 11.53
N LEU A 384 -26.16 -18.90 11.25
CA LEU A 384 -25.67 -20.26 11.45
C LEU A 384 -25.44 -20.56 12.94
N GLY A 385 -25.00 -19.57 13.73
CA GLY A 385 -24.73 -19.72 15.16
C GLY A 385 -25.97 -19.59 16.06
N LEU A 386 -26.94 -18.77 15.66
CA LEU A 386 -28.13 -18.45 16.46
C LEU A 386 -29.08 -19.62 16.83
N PRO A 387 -29.26 -20.67 16.00
CA PRO A 387 -30.17 -21.78 16.32
C PRO A 387 -29.83 -22.52 17.62
N ILE A 388 -28.58 -22.43 18.09
CA ILE A 388 -28.16 -23.03 19.37
C ILE A 388 -28.98 -22.48 20.56
N ALA A 389 -29.51 -21.25 20.45
CA ALA A 389 -30.34 -20.61 21.46
C ALA A 389 -31.58 -21.44 21.85
N ARG A 390 -32.02 -22.36 20.97
CA ARG A 390 -33.18 -23.23 21.20
C ARG A 390 -32.81 -24.64 21.67
N ALA A 391 -31.54 -24.94 21.91
CA ALA A 391 -31.13 -26.24 22.42
C ALA A 391 -31.72 -26.49 23.83
N ARG A 392 -32.54 -27.54 23.97
CA ARG A 392 -33.33 -27.81 25.19
C ARG A 392 -32.69 -28.80 26.19
N ARG A 393 -31.52 -29.36 25.89
CA ARG A 393 -30.91 -30.47 26.67
C ARG A 393 -29.40 -30.31 26.91
N LEU A 394 -28.91 -29.09 27.05
CA LEU A 394 -27.50 -28.86 27.35
C LEU A 394 -27.28 -28.83 28.87
N SER A 395 -26.22 -29.49 29.33
CA SER A 395 -25.85 -29.46 30.75
C SER A 395 -25.38 -28.07 31.15
N ALA A 396 -25.47 -27.72 32.44
CA ALA A 396 -24.96 -26.44 32.94
C ALA A 396 -23.46 -26.25 32.62
N THR A 397 -22.69 -27.34 32.69
CA THR A 397 -21.28 -27.38 32.27
C THR A 397 -21.14 -27.07 30.78
N THR A 398 -21.94 -27.68 29.92
CA THR A 398 -21.89 -27.42 28.46
C THR A 398 -22.23 -25.98 28.13
N ILE A 399 -23.23 -25.40 28.80
CA ILE A 399 -23.58 -23.97 28.63
C ILE A 399 -22.43 -23.08 29.10
N ALA A 400 -21.78 -23.42 30.21
CA ALA A 400 -20.60 -22.71 30.69
C ALA A 400 -19.41 -22.83 29.71
N MET A 401 -19.18 -24.00 29.12
CA MET A 401 -18.11 -24.19 28.12
C MET A 401 -18.40 -23.44 26.82
N LEU A 402 -19.66 -23.41 26.35
CA LEU A 402 -20.04 -22.65 25.16
C LEU A 402 -19.89 -21.14 25.39
N ASN A 403 -20.29 -20.64 26.56
CA ASN A 403 -20.09 -19.24 26.93
C ASN A 403 -18.59 -18.90 27.08
N ALA A 404 -17.80 -19.81 27.66
CA ALA A 404 -16.35 -19.67 27.77
C ALA A 404 -15.68 -19.63 26.39
N LEU A 405 -16.06 -20.54 25.48
CA LEU A 405 -15.57 -20.56 24.11
C LEU A 405 -15.88 -19.24 23.39
N ALA A 406 -17.12 -18.74 23.53
CA ALA A 406 -17.53 -17.47 22.95
C ALA A 406 -16.72 -16.29 23.51
N ILE A 407 -16.47 -16.21 24.82
CA ILE A 407 -15.60 -15.17 25.39
C ILE A 407 -14.18 -15.25 24.81
N GLY A 408 -13.63 -16.46 24.65
CA GLY A 408 -12.32 -16.66 24.03
C GLY A 408 -12.21 -16.04 22.64
N ILE A 409 -13.22 -16.30 21.81
CA ILE A 409 -13.32 -15.73 20.46
C ILE A 409 -13.48 -14.20 20.52
N LEU A 410 -14.39 -13.69 21.37
CA LEU A 410 -14.62 -12.26 21.52
C LEU A 410 -13.38 -11.50 22.04
N LEU A 411 -12.55 -12.13 22.89
CA LEU A 411 -11.29 -11.54 23.36
C LEU A 411 -10.28 -11.37 22.24
N TYR A 412 -10.20 -12.36 21.34
CA TYR A 412 -9.37 -12.26 20.14
C TYR A 412 -9.84 -11.11 19.24
N LEU A 413 -11.14 -11.06 19.00
CA LEU A 413 -11.77 -10.04 18.16
C LEU A 413 -11.52 -8.61 18.69
N VAL A 414 -11.53 -8.42 20.01
CA VAL A 414 -11.14 -7.12 20.61
C VAL A 414 -9.72 -6.73 20.22
N VAL A 415 -8.78 -7.66 20.21
CA VAL A 415 -7.38 -7.39 19.81
C VAL A 415 -7.31 -7.01 18.33
N GLU A 416 -7.97 -7.76 17.47
CA GLU A 416 -7.98 -7.55 16.02
C GLU A 416 -8.60 -6.19 15.66
N ILE A 417 -9.81 -5.89 16.14
CA ILE A 417 -10.49 -4.62 15.86
C ILE A 417 -9.70 -3.45 16.44
N ALA A 418 -9.12 -3.60 17.64
CA ALA A 418 -8.30 -2.56 18.22
C ALA A 418 -7.05 -2.27 17.36
N ARG A 419 -6.38 -3.30 16.83
CA ARG A 419 -5.26 -3.11 15.88
C ARG A 419 -5.71 -2.35 14.65
N ASN A 420 -6.84 -2.74 14.05
CA ASN A 420 -7.38 -2.10 12.85
C ASN A 420 -7.84 -0.65 13.10
N ALA A 421 -8.40 -0.35 14.28
CA ALA A 421 -8.78 1.00 14.68
C ALA A 421 -7.57 1.90 14.96
N ILE A 422 -6.46 1.32 15.47
CA ILE A 422 -5.24 2.04 15.82
C ILE A 422 -4.34 2.25 14.61
N ALA A 423 -4.34 1.35 13.61
CA ALA A 423 -3.42 1.43 12.47
C ALA A 423 -3.44 2.80 11.75
N PRO A 424 -4.58 3.43 11.43
CA PRO A 424 -4.60 4.77 10.84
C PRO A 424 -4.05 5.86 11.77
N ILE A 425 -4.17 5.67 13.08
CA ILE A 425 -3.61 6.58 14.09
C ILE A 425 -2.10 6.44 14.12
N SER A 426 -1.57 5.22 14.12
CA SER A 426 -0.13 4.95 14.06
C SER A 426 0.50 5.56 12.82
N GLN A 427 -0.10 5.35 11.63
CA GLN A 427 0.36 5.96 10.38
C GLN A 427 0.40 7.50 10.46
N GLY A 428 -0.64 8.11 11.03
CA GLY A 428 -0.67 9.57 11.23
C GLY A 428 0.37 10.06 12.25
N LEU A 429 0.68 9.26 13.27
CA LEU A 429 1.73 9.57 14.24
C LEU A 429 3.12 9.44 13.63
N ASP A 430 3.36 8.42 12.81
CA ASP A 430 4.61 8.21 12.08
C ASP A 430 4.85 9.38 11.11
N ALA A 431 3.82 9.80 10.36
CA ALA A 431 3.89 10.98 9.50
C ALA A 431 4.12 12.30 10.27
N TRP A 432 3.62 12.42 11.49
CA TRP A 432 3.91 13.57 12.37
C TRP A 432 5.34 13.53 12.91
N HIS A 433 5.83 12.36 13.33
CA HIS A 433 7.22 12.17 13.76
C HIS A 433 8.23 12.43 12.64
N ALA A 434 7.86 12.12 11.39
CA ALA A 434 8.63 12.45 10.20
C ALA A 434 8.60 13.95 9.84
N GLY A 435 7.84 14.78 10.57
CA GLY A 435 7.74 16.23 10.35
C GLY A 435 6.87 16.64 9.16
N GLY A 436 6.25 15.69 8.46
CA GLY A 436 5.50 15.92 7.22
C GLY A 436 4.04 16.33 7.41
N ASN A 437 3.44 16.11 8.58
CA ASN A 437 2.01 16.37 8.83
C ASN A 437 1.69 16.82 10.26
N PRO A 438 0.58 17.55 10.49
CA PRO A 438 0.12 17.87 11.84
C PRO A 438 -0.33 16.61 12.60
N PHE A 439 -0.20 16.63 13.93
CA PHE A 439 -0.62 15.52 14.80
C PHE A 439 -2.07 15.09 14.47
N PRO A 440 -2.37 13.77 14.39
CA PRO A 440 -3.67 13.25 13.96
C PRO A 440 -4.77 13.38 15.04
N VAL A 441 -4.99 14.60 15.57
CA VAL A 441 -5.92 14.89 16.68
C VAL A 441 -7.31 14.35 16.38
N ALA A 442 -7.81 14.52 15.16
CA ALA A 442 -9.14 14.09 14.77
C ALA A 442 -9.33 12.56 14.91
N LEU A 443 -8.35 11.77 14.46
CA LEU A 443 -8.41 10.30 14.57
C LEU A 443 -8.34 9.86 16.03
N VAL A 444 -7.46 10.45 16.82
CA VAL A 444 -7.33 10.16 18.27
C VAL A 444 -8.63 10.51 19.01
N VAL A 445 -9.20 11.69 18.77
CA VAL A 445 -10.45 12.12 19.42
C VAL A 445 -11.59 11.20 19.04
N VAL A 446 -11.73 10.89 17.74
CA VAL A 446 -12.79 10.03 17.25
C VAL A 446 -12.67 8.61 17.79
N PHE A 447 -11.45 8.08 17.90
CA PHE A 447 -11.19 6.80 18.55
C PHE A 447 -11.62 6.81 20.02
N VAL A 448 -11.21 7.81 20.80
CA VAL A 448 -11.57 7.92 22.23
C VAL A 448 -13.09 8.07 22.41
N VAL A 449 -13.72 8.93 21.60
CA VAL A 449 -15.18 9.15 21.65
C VAL A 449 -15.93 7.87 21.25
N GLY A 450 -15.50 7.20 20.19
CA GLY A 450 -16.07 5.93 19.75
C GLY A 450 -15.96 4.86 20.83
N LEU A 451 -14.77 4.69 21.41
CA LEU A 451 -14.52 3.74 22.49
C LEU A 451 -15.40 4.02 23.73
N MET A 452 -15.54 5.28 24.11
CA MET A 452 -16.41 5.70 25.23
C MET A 452 -17.89 5.44 24.92
N LEU A 453 -18.34 5.74 23.70
CA LEU A 453 -19.71 5.47 23.27
C LEU A 453 -20.01 3.96 23.29
N GLY A 454 -19.07 3.13 22.85
CA GLY A 454 -19.17 1.68 22.92
C GLY A 454 -19.21 1.17 24.35
N LEU A 455 -18.22 1.53 25.18
CA LEU A 455 -18.06 0.96 26.51
C LEU A 455 -19.06 1.53 27.54
N VAL A 456 -19.18 2.86 27.60
CA VAL A 456 -20.01 3.57 28.58
C VAL A 456 -21.43 3.76 28.05
N GLY A 457 -21.58 4.06 26.75
CA GLY A 457 -22.88 4.28 26.13
C GLY A 457 -23.76 3.01 26.14
N LEU A 458 -23.22 1.85 25.77
CA LEU A 458 -23.97 0.59 25.85
C LEU A 458 -24.25 0.17 27.30
N GLY A 459 -23.29 0.33 28.21
CA GLY A 459 -23.50 0.06 29.64
C GLY A 459 -24.57 0.96 30.27
N SER A 460 -24.58 2.25 29.91
CA SER A 460 -25.60 3.22 30.34
C SER A 460 -26.97 2.91 29.73
N ALA A 461 -27.04 2.56 28.45
CA ALA A 461 -28.27 2.13 27.81
C ALA A 461 -28.81 0.83 28.46
N ALA A 462 -27.97 -0.18 28.65
CA ALA A 462 -28.33 -1.44 29.29
C ALA A 462 -28.85 -1.22 30.73
N THR A 463 -28.18 -0.37 31.52
CA THR A 463 -28.63 -0.04 32.88
C THR A 463 -29.89 0.82 32.90
N HIS A 464 -30.07 1.76 31.96
CA HIS A 464 -31.28 2.56 31.83
C HIS A 464 -32.49 1.70 31.45
N PHE A 465 -32.33 0.77 30.51
CA PHE A 465 -33.36 -0.21 30.14
C PHE A 465 -33.68 -1.17 31.31
N ALA A 466 -32.66 -1.63 32.03
CA ALA A 466 -32.85 -2.46 33.22
C ALA A 466 -33.58 -1.73 34.35
N ARG A 467 -33.39 -0.41 34.49
CA ARG A 467 -34.08 0.44 35.48
C ARG A 467 -35.53 0.74 35.13
N GLN A 468 -35.85 0.98 33.85
CA GLN A 468 -37.23 1.19 33.40
C GLN A 468 -38.06 -0.11 33.43
N ALA A 469 -37.42 -1.27 33.29
CA ALA A 469 -38.04 -2.57 33.45
C ALA A 469 -37.71 -3.14 34.84
N ALA A 470 -38.41 -2.68 35.88
CA ALA A 470 -38.15 -2.89 37.31
C ALA A 470 -38.13 -4.37 37.84
N SER A 471 -37.79 -5.36 37.02
CA SER A 471 -37.52 -6.74 37.43
C SER A 471 -36.65 -7.54 36.44
N HIS A 472 -35.95 -6.93 35.48
CA HIS A 472 -35.42 -7.64 34.30
C HIS A 472 -33.91 -7.50 34.01
N ALA A 473 -33.08 -7.03 34.95
CA ALA A 473 -31.62 -7.11 34.80
C ALA A 473 -31.10 -8.57 34.65
N GLU A 474 -31.91 -9.56 35.04
CA GLU A 474 -31.64 -10.98 34.80
C GLU A 474 -32.29 -11.54 33.52
N ASN A 475 -32.97 -10.71 32.70
CA ASN A 475 -33.70 -11.20 31.53
C ASN A 475 -32.74 -11.57 30.39
N PRO A 476 -32.59 -12.87 30.06
CA PRO A 476 -31.66 -13.31 29.03
C PRO A 476 -31.92 -12.71 27.65
N ILE A 477 -33.17 -12.34 27.36
CA ILE A 477 -33.57 -11.72 26.08
C ILE A 477 -33.00 -10.30 25.95
N VAL A 478 -32.99 -9.54 27.04
CA VAL A 478 -32.47 -8.17 27.03
C VAL A 478 -30.95 -8.19 26.86
N LEU A 479 -30.26 -9.10 27.58
CA LEU A 479 -28.82 -9.27 27.44
C LEU A 479 -28.43 -9.71 26.01
N ALA A 480 -29.14 -10.69 25.44
CA ALA A 480 -28.90 -11.10 24.05
C ALA A 480 -29.15 -9.97 23.04
N ALA A 481 -30.14 -9.10 23.28
CA ALA A 481 -30.40 -7.94 22.43
C ALA A 481 -29.29 -6.88 22.51
N VAL A 482 -28.73 -6.62 23.69
CA VAL A 482 -27.60 -5.69 23.86
C VAL A 482 -26.35 -6.24 23.17
N ILE A 483 -26.09 -7.54 23.31
CA ILE A 483 -24.99 -8.22 22.61
C ILE A 483 -25.16 -8.12 21.08
N ALA A 484 -26.36 -8.38 20.56
CA ALA A 484 -26.66 -8.26 19.14
C ALA A 484 -26.43 -6.83 18.61
N ILE A 485 -26.74 -5.79 19.39
CA ILE A 485 -26.50 -4.39 19.00
C ILE A 485 -24.99 -4.09 18.96
N GLY A 486 -24.23 -4.54 19.96
CA GLY A 486 -22.78 -4.34 20.01
C GLY A 486 -22.07 -5.02 18.83
N ILE A 487 -22.42 -6.27 18.55
CA ILE A 487 -21.94 -7.02 17.39
C ILE A 487 -22.39 -6.36 16.08
N GLY A 488 -23.63 -5.87 15.99
CA GLY A 488 -24.09 -5.13 14.81
C GLY A 488 -23.26 -3.88 14.50
N ALA A 489 -22.78 -3.15 15.50
CA ALA A 489 -21.90 -2.00 15.29
C ALA A 489 -20.53 -2.40 14.75
N HIS A 490 -19.99 -3.54 15.18
CA HIS A 490 -18.76 -4.13 14.63
C HIS A 490 -18.94 -4.51 13.16
N ASN A 491 -20.00 -5.26 12.87
CA ASN A 491 -20.33 -5.80 11.56
C ASN A 491 -20.61 -4.69 10.53
N PHE A 492 -21.07 -3.52 10.98
CA PHE A 492 -21.13 -2.33 10.14
C PHE A 492 -19.74 -1.88 9.63
N GLY A 493 -18.73 -1.89 10.50
CA GLY A 493 -17.34 -1.57 10.15
C GLY A 493 -16.74 -2.57 9.17
N GLU A 494 -16.99 -3.87 9.36
CA GLU A 494 -16.64 -4.92 8.40
C GLU A 494 -17.26 -4.66 7.02
N GLY A 495 -18.54 -4.30 7.01
CA GLY A 495 -19.25 -3.91 5.81
C GLY A 495 -18.57 -2.75 5.09
N LEU A 496 -18.24 -1.68 5.82
CA LEU A 496 -17.52 -0.52 5.25
C LEU A 496 -16.20 -0.93 4.60
N ALA A 497 -15.43 -1.82 5.24
CA ALA A 497 -14.18 -2.33 4.70
C ALA A 497 -14.39 -3.13 3.41
N ILE A 498 -15.34 -4.09 3.38
CA ILE A 498 -15.69 -4.84 2.16
C ILE A 498 -16.05 -3.88 1.02
N GLY A 499 -16.91 -2.89 1.32
CA GLY A 499 -17.38 -1.91 0.35
C GLY A 499 -16.23 -1.07 -0.21
N ALA A 500 -15.38 -0.53 0.67
CA ALA A 500 -14.25 0.31 0.30
C ALA A 500 -13.20 -0.46 -0.52
N SER A 501 -12.84 -1.68 -0.10
CA SER A 501 -11.91 -2.54 -0.84
C SER A 501 -12.45 -2.86 -2.24
N ALA A 502 -13.72 -3.19 -2.35
CA ALA A 502 -14.32 -3.49 -3.65
C ALA A 502 -14.44 -2.26 -4.57
N ALA A 503 -14.76 -1.09 -4.01
CA ALA A 503 -14.80 0.17 -4.76
C ALA A 503 -13.41 0.63 -5.22
N ALA A 504 -12.37 0.33 -4.44
CA ALA A 504 -10.97 0.54 -4.81
C ALA A 504 -10.44 -0.48 -5.84
N GLY A 505 -11.28 -1.41 -6.33
CA GLY A 505 -10.88 -2.45 -7.27
C GLY A 505 -10.08 -3.59 -6.65
N ALA A 506 -9.92 -3.62 -5.32
CA ALA A 506 -9.20 -4.65 -4.57
C ALA A 506 -10.03 -5.92 -4.40
N THR A 507 -10.38 -6.59 -5.51
CA THR A 507 -11.31 -7.73 -5.52
C THR A 507 -10.83 -8.90 -4.67
N ALA A 508 -9.53 -9.22 -4.69
CA ALA A 508 -8.98 -10.31 -3.89
C ALA A 508 -9.12 -10.02 -2.39
N ILE A 509 -8.73 -8.81 -1.96
CA ILE A 509 -8.88 -8.34 -0.58
C ILE A 509 -10.36 -8.33 -0.19
N ALA A 510 -11.24 -7.78 -1.02
CA ALA A 510 -12.67 -7.75 -0.75
C ALA A 510 -13.25 -9.17 -0.58
N LEU A 511 -12.87 -10.13 -1.43
CA LEU A 511 -13.30 -11.52 -1.33
C LEU A 511 -12.73 -12.21 -0.09
N ALA A 512 -11.46 -11.97 0.25
CA ALA A 512 -10.85 -12.48 1.48
C ALA A 512 -11.57 -11.93 2.71
N LEU A 513 -11.86 -10.63 2.76
CA LEU A 513 -12.66 -10.00 3.82
C LEU A 513 -14.07 -10.60 3.89
N ILE A 514 -14.75 -10.81 2.76
CA ILE A 514 -16.08 -11.44 2.71
C ILE A 514 -16.05 -12.86 3.30
N VAL A 515 -15.05 -13.67 2.96
CA VAL A 515 -14.93 -15.04 3.46
C VAL A 515 -14.56 -15.03 4.95
N GLY A 516 -13.56 -14.22 5.32
CA GLY A 516 -13.10 -14.06 6.69
C GLY A 516 -14.21 -13.58 7.62
N PHE A 517 -14.86 -12.46 7.29
CA PHE A 517 -15.98 -11.90 8.04
C PHE A 517 -17.20 -12.84 8.01
N GLY A 518 -17.44 -13.57 6.90
CA GLY A 518 -18.47 -14.59 6.85
C GLY A 518 -18.25 -15.72 7.86
N LEU A 519 -17.03 -16.24 7.97
CA LEU A 519 -16.68 -17.26 8.97
C LEU A 519 -16.74 -16.68 10.39
N HIS A 520 -16.27 -15.44 10.55
CA HIS A 520 -16.29 -14.70 11.80
C HIS A 520 -17.73 -14.54 12.33
N ASN A 521 -18.63 -13.97 11.53
CA ASN A 521 -20.03 -13.70 11.87
C ASN A 521 -20.80 -14.96 12.26
N ALA A 522 -20.48 -16.12 11.65
CA ALA A 522 -21.06 -17.39 12.06
C ALA A 522 -20.78 -17.72 13.54
N THR A 523 -19.58 -17.40 14.02
CA THR A 523 -19.19 -17.64 15.41
C THR A 523 -19.78 -16.62 16.38
N GLU A 524 -19.97 -15.37 15.95
CA GLU A 524 -20.65 -14.33 16.73
C GLU A 524 -22.12 -14.65 17.03
N GLY A 525 -22.78 -15.39 16.13
CA GLY A 525 -24.12 -15.91 16.34
C GLY A 525 -24.22 -16.78 17.60
N PHE A 526 -23.15 -17.48 17.98
CA PHE A 526 -23.08 -18.19 19.27
C PHE A 526 -23.00 -17.23 20.45
N GLY A 527 -22.26 -16.13 20.32
CA GLY A 527 -22.16 -15.07 21.34
C GLY A 527 -23.50 -14.40 21.63
N VAL A 528 -24.30 -14.14 20.60
CA VAL A 528 -25.67 -13.60 20.74
C VAL A 528 -26.61 -14.63 21.39
N ALA A 529 -26.48 -15.91 21.02
CA ALA A 529 -27.33 -16.98 21.52
C ALA A 529 -27.00 -17.41 22.97
N ALA A 530 -25.73 -17.32 23.36
CA ALA A 530 -25.14 -17.79 24.61
C ALA A 530 -25.97 -17.45 25.88
N PRO A 531 -26.44 -16.21 26.09
CA PRO A 531 -27.26 -15.87 27.25
C PRO A 531 -28.60 -16.60 27.31
N LEU A 532 -29.17 -16.98 26.17
CA LEU A 532 -30.51 -17.56 26.04
C LEU A 532 -30.52 -19.05 26.37
N VAL A 533 -29.44 -19.76 26.00
CA VAL A 533 -29.33 -21.21 26.09
C VAL A 533 -29.60 -21.71 27.51
N GLY A 534 -30.58 -22.62 27.64
CA GLY A 534 -30.93 -23.24 28.92
C GLY A 534 -31.66 -22.34 29.92
N ARG A 535 -31.89 -21.06 29.58
CA ARG A 535 -32.64 -20.12 30.43
C ARG A 535 -34.03 -19.80 29.87
N VAL A 536 -34.11 -19.53 28.56
CA VAL A 536 -35.35 -19.19 27.87
C VAL A 536 -35.31 -19.80 26.48
N VAL A 537 -36.45 -20.28 25.96
CA VAL A 537 -36.54 -20.73 24.57
C VAL A 537 -37.09 -19.58 23.71
N PRO A 538 -36.24 -18.82 22.99
CA PRO A 538 -36.68 -17.70 22.16
C PRO A 538 -37.51 -18.20 20.98
N SER A 539 -38.51 -17.42 20.54
CA SER A 539 -39.25 -17.70 19.31
C SER A 539 -38.36 -17.52 18.07
N TRP A 540 -38.73 -18.15 16.95
CA TRP A 540 -38.01 -17.95 15.69
C TRP A 540 -38.00 -16.50 15.22
N ALA A 541 -39.06 -15.74 15.52
CA ALA A 541 -39.09 -14.30 15.25
C ALA A 541 -38.08 -13.51 16.09
N GLN A 542 -37.84 -13.92 17.35
CA GLN A 542 -36.84 -13.30 18.21
C GLN A 542 -35.42 -13.62 17.75
N ILE A 543 -35.17 -14.85 17.30
CA ILE A 543 -33.89 -15.25 16.69
C ILE A 543 -33.67 -14.51 15.37
N GLY A 544 -34.70 -14.44 14.53
CA GLY A 544 -34.72 -13.68 13.28
C GLY A 544 -34.33 -12.22 13.50
N LEU A 545 -34.97 -11.57 14.47
CA LEU A 545 -34.68 -10.18 14.81
C LEU A 545 -33.27 -9.99 15.38
N ALA A 546 -32.80 -10.89 16.24
CA ALA A 546 -31.44 -10.82 16.79
C ALA A 546 -30.38 -10.92 15.69
N GLY A 547 -30.55 -11.85 14.74
CA GLY A 547 -29.64 -11.97 13.59
C GLY A 547 -29.72 -10.79 12.62
N LEU A 548 -30.90 -10.20 12.42
CA LEU A 548 -31.01 -8.97 11.61
C LEU A 548 -30.31 -7.78 12.25
N ILE A 549 -30.39 -7.64 13.57
CA ILE A 549 -29.71 -6.56 14.31
C ILE A 549 -28.19 -6.76 14.28
N ALA A 550 -27.73 -8.00 14.41
CA ALA A 550 -26.30 -8.30 14.49
C ALA A 550 -25.61 -8.42 13.12
N GLY A 551 -26.23 -9.02 12.11
CA GLY A 551 -25.63 -9.24 10.79
C GLY A 551 -26.12 -8.30 9.67
N GLY A 552 -27.32 -7.71 9.82
CA GLY A 552 -27.85 -6.74 8.85
C GLY A 552 -26.98 -5.50 8.64
N PRO A 553 -26.25 -4.99 9.65
CA PRO A 553 -25.33 -3.87 9.46
C PRO A 553 -24.18 -4.14 8.50
N THR A 554 -23.68 -5.37 8.32
CA THR A 554 -22.65 -5.70 7.31
C THR A 554 -23.11 -5.31 5.92
N PHE A 555 -24.34 -5.67 5.57
CA PHE A 555 -24.94 -5.31 4.28
C PHE A 555 -25.02 -3.79 4.07
N LEU A 556 -25.47 -3.05 5.08
CA LEU A 556 -25.57 -1.58 5.01
C LEU A 556 -24.18 -0.93 4.93
N GLY A 557 -23.23 -1.44 5.72
CA GLY A 557 -21.83 -1.01 5.69
C GLY A 557 -21.22 -1.23 4.30
N THR A 558 -21.48 -2.38 3.67
CA THR A 558 -20.98 -2.68 2.31
C THR A 558 -21.50 -1.70 1.27
N ILE A 559 -22.79 -1.35 1.31
CA ILE A 559 -23.36 -0.35 0.40
C ILE A 559 -22.69 1.01 0.59
N ILE A 560 -22.57 1.44 1.86
CA ILE A 560 -22.03 2.75 2.19
C ILE A 560 -20.53 2.82 1.85
N GLY A 561 -19.75 1.81 2.25
CA GLY A 561 -18.32 1.73 2.01
C GLY A 561 -17.97 1.70 0.52
N TYR A 562 -18.83 1.10 -0.31
CA TYR A 562 -18.63 1.11 -1.77
C TYR A 562 -18.86 2.49 -2.38
N SER A 563 -19.73 3.30 -1.77
CA SER A 563 -20.07 4.64 -2.26
C SER A 563 -19.14 5.72 -1.68
N PHE A 564 -18.61 5.49 -0.48
CA PHE A 564 -17.84 6.46 0.28
C PHE A 564 -17.02 5.78 1.39
N TYR A 565 -15.71 6.04 1.43
CA TYR A 565 -14.83 5.61 2.50
C TYR A 565 -14.18 6.81 3.20
N SER A 566 -14.19 6.80 4.54
CA SER A 566 -13.49 7.78 5.37
C SER A 566 -12.72 7.04 6.47
N PRO A 567 -11.38 7.19 6.55
CA PRO A 567 -10.58 6.61 7.62
C PRO A 567 -11.08 7.02 9.01
N THR A 568 -11.51 8.27 9.16
CA THR A 568 -12.09 8.78 10.41
C THR A 568 -13.37 8.06 10.79
N LEU A 569 -14.25 7.80 9.81
CA LEU A 569 -15.50 7.08 10.05
C LEU A 569 -15.24 5.60 10.38
N SER A 570 -14.27 4.97 9.71
CA SER A 570 -13.82 3.61 10.01
C SER A 570 -13.30 3.50 11.44
N VAL A 571 -12.37 4.38 11.83
CA VAL A 571 -11.82 4.46 13.20
C VAL A 571 -12.93 4.66 14.24
N PHE A 572 -13.92 5.52 13.95
CA PHE A 572 -15.06 5.72 14.85
C PHE A 572 -15.82 4.42 15.11
N PHE A 573 -16.28 3.74 14.06
CA PHE A 573 -17.10 2.54 14.20
C PHE A 573 -16.32 1.35 14.78
N LEU A 574 -15.05 1.18 14.39
CA LEU A 574 -14.18 0.16 15.00
C LEU A 574 -13.95 0.45 16.49
N ALA A 575 -13.75 1.71 16.89
CA ALA A 575 -13.61 2.05 18.30
C ALA A 575 -14.91 1.81 19.11
N VAL A 576 -16.08 2.14 18.54
CA VAL A 576 -17.38 1.78 19.13
C VAL A 576 -17.52 0.28 19.32
N ALA A 577 -17.11 -0.51 18.32
CA ALA A 577 -17.13 -1.97 18.37
C ALA A 577 -16.21 -2.54 19.47
N VAL A 578 -14.96 -2.06 19.57
CA VAL A 578 -14.05 -2.44 20.66
C VAL A 578 -14.69 -2.19 22.02
N GLY A 579 -15.24 -0.99 22.23
CA GLY A 579 -15.89 -0.63 23.49
C GLY A 579 -17.10 -1.50 23.81
N ALA A 580 -17.92 -1.80 22.80
CA ALA A 580 -19.08 -2.67 22.91
C ALA A 580 -18.70 -4.12 23.29
N LEU A 581 -17.68 -4.68 22.66
CA LEU A 581 -17.22 -6.05 22.90
C LEU A 581 -16.62 -6.21 24.29
N VAL A 582 -15.82 -5.24 24.74
CA VAL A 582 -15.27 -5.24 26.11
C VAL A 582 -16.40 -5.26 27.15
N PHE A 583 -17.48 -4.48 26.93
CA PHE A 583 -18.65 -4.50 27.80
C PHE A 583 -19.34 -5.88 27.80
N VAL A 584 -19.59 -6.46 26.62
CA VAL A 584 -20.22 -7.78 26.46
C VAL A 584 -19.42 -8.89 27.13
N ILE A 585 -18.10 -8.90 26.94
CA ILE A 585 -17.19 -9.86 27.59
C ILE A 585 -17.32 -9.76 29.11
N GLY A 586 -17.39 -8.53 29.65
CA GLY A 586 -17.61 -8.29 31.08
C GLY A 586 -18.90 -8.94 31.61
N GLU A 587 -20.00 -8.83 30.87
CA GLU A 587 -21.29 -9.44 31.21
C GLU A 587 -21.26 -10.97 31.15
N LEU A 588 -20.70 -11.55 30.07
CA LEU A 588 -20.57 -13.00 29.92
C LEU A 588 -19.64 -13.59 31.00
N TRP A 589 -18.56 -12.89 31.33
CA TRP A 589 -17.64 -13.29 32.40
C TRP A 589 -18.32 -13.25 33.78
N SER A 590 -19.16 -12.24 34.04
CA SER A 590 -19.97 -12.15 35.26
C SER A 590 -20.88 -13.37 35.44
N VAL A 591 -21.45 -13.88 34.34
CA VAL A 591 -22.25 -15.11 34.33
C VAL A 591 -21.41 -16.35 34.62
N LEU A 592 -20.24 -16.49 33.99
CA LEU A 592 -19.37 -17.66 34.16
C LEU A 592 -18.77 -17.78 35.56
N ARG A 593 -18.44 -16.66 36.20
CA ARG A 593 -17.91 -16.64 37.58
C ARG A 593 -18.83 -17.31 38.60
N ARG A 594 -20.13 -17.38 38.33
CA ARG A 594 -21.12 -18.02 39.22
C ARG A 594 -21.15 -19.55 39.10
N THR A 595 -20.42 -20.15 38.15
CA THR A 595 -20.47 -21.59 37.89
C THR A 595 -19.51 -22.43 38.76
N GLY A 596 -18.49 -21.81 39.36
CA GLY A 596 -17.46 -22.51 40.16
C GLY A 596 -16.47 -23.35 39.34
N LEU A 597 -16.56 -23.36 38.01
CA LEU A 597 -15.78 -24.20 37.10
C LEU A 597 -14.53 -23.49 36.54
N THR A 598 -13.70 -22.92 37.40
CA THR A 598 -12.61 -22.02 36.99
C THR A 598 -11.64 -22.62 35.97
N ALA A 599 -11.07 -23.80 36.25
CA ALA A 599 -10.07 -24.44 35.38
C ALA A 599 -10.60 -24.79 33.97
N PRO A 600 -11.73 -25.52 33.82
CA PRO A 600 -12.25 -25.86 32.50
C PRO A 600 -12.77 -24.63 31.75
N VAL A 601 -13.36 -23.63 32.43
CA VAL A 601 -13.80 -22.38 31.80
C VAL A 601 -12.61 -21.64 31.18
N THR A 602 -11.52 -21.46 31.95
CA THR A 602 -10.33 -20.77 31.43
C THR A 602 -9.69 -21.54 30.27
N ALA A 603 -9.60 -22.87 30.36
CA ALA A 603 -9.07 -23.70 29.28
C ALA A 603 -9.90 -23.57 27.98
N THR A 604 -11.23 -23.57 28.09
CA THR A 604 -12.12 -23.40 26.95
C THR A 604 -12.10 -21.98 26.38
N MET A 605 -11.92 -20.95 27.23
CA MET A 605 -11.65 -19.59 26.76
C MET A 605 -10.35 -19.51 25.95
N CYS A 606 -9.26 -20.11 26.44
CA CYS A 606 -8.01 -20.17 25.67
C CYS A 606 -8.21 -20.90 24.33
N ALA A 607 -8.96 -22.00 24.31
CA ALA A 607 -9.27 -22.72 23.08
C ALA A 607 -10.04 -21.84 22.08
N GLY A 608 -11.03 -21.07 22.54
CA GLY A 608 -11.77 -20.14 21.69
C GLY A 608 -10.87 -19.07 21.05
N PHE A 609 -9.97 -18.48 21.85
CA PHE A 609 -8.99 -17.52 21.36
C PHE A 609 -8.06 -18.14 20.31
N LEU A 610 -7.53 -19.34 20.57
CA LEU A 610 -6.63 -20.04 19.65
C LEU A 610 -7.32 -20.46 18.35
N ILE A 611 -8.61 -20.81 18.39
CA ILE A 611 -9.40 -21.10 17.18
C ILE A 611 -9.55 -19.85 16.32
N ALA A 612 -9.85 -18.71 16.93
CA ALA A 612 -9.95 -17.43 16.21
C ALA A 612 -8.60 -17.06 15.58
N LEU A 613 -7.51 -17.10 16.35
CA LEU A 613 -6.14 -16.88 15.84
C LEU A 613 -5.75 -17.83 14.71
N ALA A 614 -6.04 -19.12 14.85
CA ALA A 614 -5.73 -20.11 13.81
C ALA A 614 -6.53 -19.86 12.52
N THR A 615 -7.74 -19.30 12.64
CA THR A 615 -8.57 -18.93 11.49
C THR A 615 -7.95 -17.75 10.75
N GLU A 616 -7.51 -16.71 11.46
CA GLU A 616 -6.81 -15.56 10.86
C GLU A 616 -5.50 -16.01 10.20
N LEU A 617 -4.66 -16.77 10.91
CA LEU A 617 -3.39 -17.26 10.37
C LEU A 617 -3.59 -18.12 9.10
N PHE A 618 -4.65 -18.92 9.05
CA PHE A 618 -4.99 -19.70 7.87
C PHE A 618 -5.40 -18.80 6.69
N LEU A 619 -6.11 -17.70 6.94
CA LEU A 619 -6.45 -16.72 5.90
C LEU A 619 -5.20 -15.99 5.39
N ASP A 620 -4.29 -15.59 6.28
CA ASP A 620 -3.04 -14.93 5.89
C ASP A 620 -2.14 -15.83 5.04
N ILE A 621 -2.07 -17.13 5.37
CA ILE A 621 -1.24 -18.09 4.62
C ILE A 621 -1.82 -18.39 3.23
N ASN A 622 -3.14 -18.34 3.05
CA ASN A 622 -3.80 -18.77 1.80
C ASN A 622 -4.39 -17.61 0.99
N GLY A 623 -4.36 -16.38 1.51
CA GLY A 623 -4.88 -15.17 0.89
C GLY A 623 -3.79 -14.18 0.44
N GLY A 624 -2.52 -14.59 0.53
CA GLY A 624 -1.36 -13.88 -0.03
C GLY A 624 -1.24 -14.08 -1.54
#